data_AF-A0A9E4LSQ3-F1
#
_entry.id   AF-A0A9E4LSQ3-F1
#
_cell.length_a   1.000
_cell.length_b   1.000
_cell.length_c   1.000
_cell.angle_alpha   90.00
_cell.angle_beta   90.00
_cell.angle_gamma   90.00
#
_symmetry.space_group_name_H-M   'P 1'
#
loop_
_entity.id
_entity.type
_entity.pdbx_description
1 polymer ?
#
loop_
_entity_poly.entity_id
_entity_poly.type
_entity_poly.pdbx_seq_one_letter_code
_entity_poly.pdbx_strand_id
1 'polypeptide(L)'
;MSLPRIGITVGDPAGIGPEIAERAAADEGVLAVCAPVLYGGPGARGAVPVGTASAAAGRSAYDAVVAATADAMAGRIDAVATAPINKAAWAMAGLAWRGHTELLAELTGARRVAMMFHAERLRVVLATTHVPLAEVPRRLTRERIEEVVGLAHDELPRFGCPRPRLAVAGLNPHAGEGGLLGGEEERCVRPAVEACRARGIAVTGPEPADTLFVRALRGAFDAVIACYHDQGLIPVKLVAFGEAVNVTLGLPIVRTSVDHGTAYDIAGRGVADPSSMIAAVRLAATLAAPAGRPASDP
;
A
#
# COMPACT_ATOMS: atom_id res chain seq x y z
N MET A 1 28.65 -3.32 0.76
CA MET A 1 27.56 -3.15 1.76
C MET A 1 26.69 -4.39 1.69
N SER A 2 26.14 -4.85 2.82
CA SER A 2 25.21 -5.99 2.85
C SER A 2 23.91 -5.65 2.13
N LEU A 3 23.24 -6.65 1.55
CA LEU A 3 21.89 -6.48 1.03
C LEU A 3 20.91 -6.10 2.17
N PRO A 4 19.87 -5.30 1.90
CA PRO A 4 18.86 -4.97 2.90
C PRO A 4 18.14 -6.24 3.37
N ARG A 5 17.82 -6.31 4.66
CA ARG A 5 17.08 -7.41 5.30
C ARG A 5 15.60 -7.09 5.24
N ILE A 6 14.80 -7.91 4.55
CA ILE A 6 13.37 -7.64 4.35
C ILE A 6 12.55 -8.67 5.10
N GLY A 7 11.76 -8.22 6.06
CA GLY A 7 10.82 -9.07 6.78
C GLY A 7 9.61 -9.40 5.91
N ILE A 8 9.28 -10.68 5.80
CA ILE A 8 8.16 -11.20 5.01
C ILE A 8 7.18 -11.85 5.99
N THR A 9 6.04 -11.22 6.28
CA THR A 9 5.03 -11.85 7.12
C THR A 9 4.16 -12.77 6.26
N VAL A 10 3.98 -14.03 6.66
CA VAL A 10 3.20 -15.01 5.88
C VAL A 10 1.68 -14.77 5.89
N GLY A 11 1.19 -13.81 6.67
CA GLY A 11 -0.23 -13.47 6.72
C GLY A 11 -1.08 -14.57 7.37
N ASP A 12 -2.30 -14.75 6.88
CA ASP A 12 -3.21 -15.79 7.36
C ASP A 12 -2.71 -17.20 6.95
N PRO A 13 -2.33 -18.07 7.92
CA PRO A 13 -1.81 -19.40 7.62
C PRO A 13 -2.84 -20.36 6.99
N ALA A 14 -4.13 -20.09 7.12
CA ALA A 14 -5.19 -20.85 6.44
C ALA A 14 -5.36 -20.44 4.97
N GLY A 15 -4.74 -19.34 4.53
CA GLY A 15 -4.79 -18.85 3.15
C GLY A 15 -3.60 -19.26 2.29
N ILE A 16 -3.43 -18.54 1.18
CA ILE A 16 -2.27 -18.67 0.28
C ILE A 16 -1.02 -17.95 0.80
N GLY A 17 -1.13 -17.17 1.88
CA GLY A 17 -0.04 -16.34 2.39
C GLY A 17 1.28 -17.10 2.62
N PRO A 18 1.29 -18.29 3.27
CA PRO A 18 2.53 -19.04 3.46
C PRO A 18 3.17 -19.54 2.16
N GLU A 19 2.39 -20.04 1.19
CA GLU A 19 2.99 -20.59 -0.05
C GLU A 19 3.59 -19.48 -0.92
N ILE A 20 2.97 -18.31 -0.99
CA ILE A 20 3.51 -17.19 -1.77
C ILE A 20 4.69 -16.52 -1.05
N ALA A 21 4.68 -16.47 0.29
CA ALA A 21 5.77 -15.89 1.07
C ALA A 21 7.04 -16.77 1.01
N GLU A 22 6.89 -18.09 1.14
CA GLU A 22 8.00 -19.04 0.99
C GLU A 22 8.59 -18.99 -0.43
N ARG A 23 7.74 -18.98 -1.46
CA ARG A 23 8.17 -18.83 -2.85
C ARG A 23 8.89 -17.52 -3.11
N ALA A 24 8.36 -16.41 -2.58
CA ALA A 24 9.01 -15.10 -2.71
C ALA A 24 10.35 -15.04 -1.98
N ALA A 25 10.47 -15.65 -0.80
CA ALA A 25 11.73 -15.72 -0.06
C ALA A 25 12.80 -16.59 -0.75
N ALA A 26 12.38 -17.55 -1.58
CA ALA A 26 13.27 -18.42 -2.35
C ALA A 26 13.52 -17.95 -3.79
N ASP A 27 12.84 -16.90 -4.25
CA ASP A 27 12.97 -16.36 -5.61
C ASP A 27 14.38 -15.80 -5.86
N GLU A 28 15.02 -16.21 -6.95
CA GLU A 28 16.39 -15.80 -7.27
C GLU A 28 16.53 -14.28 -7.42
N GLY A 29 15.52 -13.62 -8.02
CA GLY A 29 15.55 -12.17 -8.17
C GLY A 29 15.31 -11.41 -6.86
N VAL A 30 14.57 -11.98 -5.91
CA VAL A 30 14.48 -11.47 -4.53
C VAL A 30 15.83 -11.63 -3.82
N LEU A 31 16.43 -12.81 -3.87
CA LEU A 31 17.72 -13.10 -3.25
C LEU A 31 18.87 -12.25 -3.83
N ALA A 32 18.74 -11.81 -5.08
CA ALA A 32 19.70 -10.89 -5.72
C ALA A 32 19.66 -9.46 -5.12
N VAL A 33 18.51 -9.02 -4.59
CA VAL A 33 18.32 -7.63 -4.13
C VAL A 33 18.17 -7.48 -2.62
N CYS A 34 17.83 -8.54 -1.89
CA CYS A 34 17.67 -8.50 -0.44
C CYS A 34 17.97 -9.83 0.27
N ALA A 35 18.06 -9.77 1.60
CA ALA A 35 18.09 -10.94 2.47
C ALA A 35 16.70 -11.12 3.13
N PRO A 36 15.84 -12.01 2.63
CA PRO A 36 14.49 -12.20 3.17
C PRO A 36 14.50 -12.88 4.54
N VAL A 37 13.61 -12.45 5.43
CA VAL A 37 13.40 -13.02 6.77
C VAL A 37 11.90 -13.34 6.94
N LEU A 38 11.54 -14.61 7.06
CA LEU A 38 10.14 -15.01 7.19
C LEU A 38 9.62 -14.85 8.64
N TYR A 39 8.44 -14.27 8.77
CA TYR A 39 7.69 -14.15 10.03
C TYR A 39 6.38 -14.94 9.94
N GLY A 40 6.24 -15.93 10.82
CA GLY A 40 5.23 -16.99 10.74
C GLY A 40 5.74 -18.14 9.88
N GLY A 41 6.22 -19.21 10.51
CA GLY A 41 6.95 -20.29 9.81
C GLY A 41 6.07 -21.43 9.28
N PRO A 42 6.68 -22.45 8.63
CA PRO A 42 6.01 -23.59 8.00
C PRO A 42 5.08 -24.38 8.94
N GLY A 43 5.36 -24.36 10.25
CA GLY A 43 4.52 -24.99 11.27
C GLY A 43 3.15 -24.33 11.47
N ALA A 44 2.95 -23.10 10.98
CA ALA A 44 1.68 -22.38 11.13
C ALA A 44 0.53 -23.03 10.34
N ARG A 45 0.81 -23.65 9.18
CA ARG A 45 -0.21 -24.37 8.38
C ARG A 45 -0.70 -25.63 9.09
N GLY A 46 0.18 -26.36 9.78
CA GLY A 46 -0.17 -27.63 10.45
C GLY A 46 -1.09 -27.45 11.67
N ALA A 47 -1.21 -26.23 12.18
CA ALA A 47 -1.96 -25.90 13.39
C ALA A 47 -3.37 -25.34 13.13
N VAL A 48 -3.76 -25.10 11.87
CA VAL A 48 -5.05 -24.48 11.52
C VAL A 48 -5.74 -25.16 10.34
N PRO A 49 -7.09 -25.16 10.26
CA PRO A 49 -7.80 -25.67 9.09
C PRO A 49 -7.54 -24.79 7.84
N VAL A 50 -6.97 -25.38 6.79
CA VAL A 50 -6.71 -24.68 5.51
C VAL A 50 -8.03 -24.30 4.83
N GLY A 51 -8.07 -23.10 4.23
CA GLY A 51 -9.23 -22.58 3.51
C GLY A 51 -10.39 -22.11 4.40
N THR A 52 -10.21 -22.09 5.72
CA THR A 52 -11.26 -21.71 6.67
C THR A 52 -10.74 -20.72 7.70
N ALA A 53 -11.48 -19.63 7.92
CA ALA A 53 -11.14 -18.65 8.94
C ALA A 53 -11.23 -19.28 10.34
N SER A 54 -10.24 -19.02 11.18
CA SER A 54 -10.23 -19.45 12.58
C SER A 54 -9.55 -18.41 13.48
N ALA A 55 -9.90 -18.41 14.77
CA ALA A 55 -9.26 -17.54 15.75
C ALA A 55 -7.74 -17.80 15.84
N ALA A 56 -7.32 -19.06 15.75
CA ALA A 56 -5.90 -19.44 15.76
C ALA A 56 -5.15 -18.87 14.55
N ALA A 57 -5.74 -18.96 13.34
CA ALA A 57 -5.15 -18.36 12.14
C ALA A 57 -5.06 -16.84 12.25
N GLY A 58 -6.10 -16.19 12.75
CA GLY A 58 -6.11 -14.75 12.99
C GLY A 58 -5.02 -14.31 13.97
N ARG A 59 -4.85 -15.03 15.08
CA ARG A 59 -3.83 -14.76 16.09
C ARG A 59 -2.42 -14.97 15.53
N SER A 60 -2.18 -16.06 14.81
CA SER A 60 -0.87 -16.33 14.19
C SER A 60 -0.46 -15.24 13.20
N ALA A 61 -1.39 -14.77 12.37
CA ALA A 61 -1.13 -13.68 11.42
C ALA A 61 -0.79 -12.37 12.14
N TYR A 62 -1.52 -12.06 13.22
CA TYR A 62 -1.28 -10.89 14.04
C TYR A 62 0.11 -10.92 14.70
N ASP A 63 0.46 -12.03 15.36
CA ASP A 63 1.74 -12.18 16.07
C ASP A 63 2.93 -12.02 15.10
N ALA A 64 2.81 -12.52 13.86
CA ALA A 64 3.82 -12.34 12.82
C ALA A 64 4.02 -10.86 12.43
N VAL A 65 2.93 -10.10 12.27
CA VAL A 65 2.99 -8.65 11.96
C VAL A 65 3.60 -7.86 13.11
N VAL A 66 3.22 -8.19 14.36
CA VAL A 66 3.78 -7.56 15.56
C VAL A 66 5.29 -7.81 15.64
N ALA A 67 5.73 -9.05 15.47
CA ALA A 67 7.15 -9.40 15.50
C ALA A 67 7.97 -8.71 14.40
N ALA A 68 7.49 -8.73 13.15
CA ALA A 68 8.16 -8.06 12.04
C ALA A 68 8.25 -6.54 12.27
N THR A 69 7.19 -5.93 12.77
CA THR A 69 7.15 -4.49 13.03
C THR A 69 8.10 -4.11 14.17
N ALA A 70 8.15 -4.91 15.24
CA ALA A 70 9.08 -4.71 16.34
C ALA A 70 10.54 -4.83 15.87
N ASP A 71 10.85 -5.78 15.00
CA ASP A 71 12.18 -5.94 14.41
C ASP A 71 12.55 -4.78 13.48
N ALA A 72 11.61 -4.29 12.66
CA ALA A 72 11.83 -3.12 11.81
C ALA A 72 12.08 -1.85 12.62
N MET A 73 11.28 -1.60 13.65
CA MET A 73 11.45 -0.46 14.57
C MET A 73 12.78 -0.52 15.34
N ALA A 74 13.31 -1.72 15.58
CA ALA A 74 14.59 -1.93 16.22
C ALA A 74 15.79 -1.98 15.24
N GLY A 75 15.57 -1.78 13.94
CA GLY A 75 16.63 -1.84 12.92
C GLY A 75 17.22 -3.24 12.68
N ARG A 76 16.50 -4.31 13.06
CA ARG A 76 16.92 -5.71 12.80
C ARG A 76 16.57 -6.17 11.38
N ILE A 77 15.59 -5.51 10.77
CA ILE A 77 15.22 -5.59 9.36
C ILE A 77 14.98 -4.16 8.85
N ASP A 78 15.14 -3.94 7.55
CA ASP A 78 15.08 -2.62 6.92
C ASP A 78 13.69 -2.28 6.37
N ALA A 79 12.84 -3.27 6.11
CA ALA A 79 11.46 -3.09 5.67
C ALA A 79 10.60 -4.34 5.95
N VAL A 80 9.27 -4.18 5.85
CA VAL A 80 8.29 -5.27 5.99
C VAL A 80 7.43 -5.39 4.73
N ALA A 81 7.41 -6.58 4.12
CA ALA A 81 6.45 -6.98 3.10
C ALA A 81 5.41 -7.92 3.72
N THR A 82 4.13 -7.57 3.64
CA THR A 82 3.07 -8.38 4.26
C THR A 82 2.26 -9.17 3.24
N ALA A 83 2.14 -10.48 3.44
CA ALA A 83 1.16 -11.32 2.77
C ALA A 83 -0.26 -11.06 3.34
N PRO A 84 -1.34 -11.59 2.72
CA PRO A 84 -2.70 -11.20 3.02
C PRO A 84 -3.20 -11.77 4.36
N ILE A 85 -4.06 -11.01 5.05
CA ILE A 85 -4.76 -11.43 6.27
C ILE A 85 -6.26 -11.58 6.01
N ASN A 86 -6.94 -12.37 6.85
CA ASN A 86 -8.40 -12.45 6.84
C ASN A 86 -9.00 -11.66 8.02
N LYS A 87 -9.84 -10.67 7.69
CA LYS A 87 -10.48 -9.79 8.69
C LYS A 87 -11.44 -10.55 9.62
N ALA A 88 -12.13 -11.56 9.11
CA ALA A 88 -13.02 -12.38 9.93
C ALA A 88 -12.23 -13.26 10.90
N ALA A 89 -11.10 -13.82 10.48
CA ALA A 89 -10.19 -14.55 11.36
C ALA A 89 -9.66 -13.66 12.50
N TRP A 90 -9.30 -12.40 12.19
CA TRP A 90 -8.91 -11.42 13.22
C TRP A 90 -10.05 -11.10 14.20
N ALA A 91 -11.27 -10.93 13.70
CA ALA A 91 -12.44 -10.72 14.55
C ALA A 91 -12.74 -11.94 15.46
N MET A 92 -12.63 -13.17 14.92
CA MET A 92 -12.77 -14.40 15.70
C MET A 92 -11.69 -14.54 16.78
N ALA A 93 -10.49 -14.00 16.54
CA ALA A 93 -9.41 -13.92 17.52
C ALA A 93 -9.60 -12.81 18.57
N GLY A 94 -10.69 -12.05 18.51
CA GLY A 94 -10.98 -10.95 19.44
C GLY A 94 -10.07 -9.73 19.25
N LEU A 95 -9.44 -9.57 18.08
CA LEU A 95 -8.55 -8.44 17.81
C LEU A 95 -9.34 -7.17 17.48
N ALA A 96 -8.86 -6.02 17.98
CA ALA A 96 -9.52 -4.73 17.79
C ALA A 96 -9.37 -4.16 16.38
N TRP A 97 -8.35 -4.60 15.63
CA TRP A 97 -8.02 -4.08 14.31
C TRP A 97 -8.71 -4.86 13.20
N ARG A 98 -8.95 -4.18 12.06
CA ARG A 98 -9.58 -4.78 10.86
C ARG A 98 -8.61 -4.94 9.69
N GLY A 99 -7.34 -4.57 9.86
CA GLY A 99 -6.34 -4.61 8.81
C GLY A 99 -4.96 -4.18 9.28
N HIS A 100 -4.00 -4.32 8.37
CA HIS A 100 -2.61 -3.95 8.62
C HIS A 100 -2.45 -2.46 8.92
N THR A 101 -3.13 -1.58 8.19
CA THR A 101 -2.90 -0.13 8.28
C THR A 101 -3.13 0.41 9.69
N GLU A 102 -4.25 0.06 10.32
CA GLU A 102 -4.59 0.53 11.66
C GLU A 102 -3.67 -0.10 12.72
N LEU A 103 -3.34 -1.39 12.58
CA LEU A 103 -2.43 -2.07 13.48
C LEU A 103 -1.02 -1.47 13.42
N LEU A 104 -0.49 -1.27 12.21
CA LEU A 104 0.86 -0.73 12.00
C LEU A 104 0.97 0.70 12.50
N ALA A 105 -0.06 1.53 12.29
CA ALA A 105 -0.09 2.89 12.83
C ALA A 105 0.02 2.89 14.36
N GLU A 106 -0.75 2.02 15.03
CA GLU A 106 -0.69 1.86 16.50
C GLU A 106 0.70 1.38 16.95
N LEU A 107 1.21 0.30 16.36
CA LEU A 107 2.49 -0.31 16.75
C LEU A 107 3.69 0.61 16.55
N THR A 108 3.61 1.52 15.58
CA THR A 108 4.70 2.44 15.23
C THR A 108 4.52 3.85 15.81
N GLY A 109 3.36 4.14 16.43
CA GLY A 109 3.00 5.49 16.88
C GLY A 109 2.75 6.48 15.75
N ALA A 110 2.57 6.02 14.51
CA ALA A 110 2.33 6.88 13.36
C ALA A 110 0.95 7.54 13.45
N ARG A 111 0.93 8.88 13.42
CA ARG A 111 -0.31 9.66 13.57
C ARG A 111 -1.12 9.78 12.29
N ARG A 112 -0.46 9.70 11.14
CA ARG A 112 -1.05 9.94 9.82
C ARG A 112 -0.50 8.91 8.86
N VAL A 113 -1.40 8.22 8.16
CA VAL A 113 -1.04 7.24 7.15
C VAL A 113 -1.91 7.41 5.91
N ALA A 114 -1.33 7.11 4.75
CA ALA A 114 -2.04 7.06 3.49
C ALA A 114 -1.71 5.78 2.74
N MET A 115 -2.71 5.24 2.04
CA MET A 115 -2.54 4.07 1.20
C MET A 115 -2.12 4.54 -0.19
N MET A 116 -0.99 4.02 -0.67
CA MET A 116 -0.53 4.21 -2.03
C MET A 116 -0.51 2.86 -2.75
N PHE A 117 -0.85 2.86 -4.04
CA PHE A 117 -0.57 1.78 -4.95
C PHE A 117 0.55 2.20 -5.88
N HIS A 118 1.59 1.38 -5.94
CA HIS A 118 2.75 1.57 -6.80
C HIS A 118 2.70 0.54 -7.92
N ALA A 119 2.66 1.05 -9.14
CA ALA A 119 3.07 0.36 -10.36
C ALA A 119 4.21 1.17 -10.99
N GLU A 120 5.04 0.52 -11.82
CA GLU A 120 6.23 1.14 -12.43
C GLU A 120 5.93 2.51 -13.05
N ARG A 121 4.83 2.60 -13.81
CA ARG A 121 4.42 3.80 -14.54
C ARG A 121 3.31 4.62 -13.88
N LEU A 122 2.80 4.19 -12.74
CA LEU A 122 1.67 4.84 -12.09
C LEU A 122 1.72 4.67 -10.57
N ARG A 123 1.74 5.79 -9.85
CA ARG A 123 1.59 5.83 -8.38
C ARG A 123 0.29 6.53 -8.04
N VAL A 124 -0.57 5.88 -7.25
CA VAL A 124 -1.86 6.46 -6.83
C VAL A 124 -1.99 6.40 -5.32
N VAL A 125 -2.18 7.55 -4.70
CA VAL A 125 -2.45 7.68 -3.26
C VAL A 125 -3.93 7.94 -3.05
N LEU A 126 -4.55 7.28 -2.08
CA LEU A 126 -5.99 7.33 -1.86
C LEU A 126 -6.35 8.29 -0.72
N ALA A 127 -7.17 9.30 -1.03
CA ALA A 127 -7.75 10.20 -0.03
C ALA A 127 -8.74 9.44 0.86
N THR A 128 -9.57 8.58 0.27
CA THR A 128 -10.44 7.63 0.99
C THR A 128 -10.21 6.20 0.50
N THR A 129 -10.30 5.23 1.40
CA THR A 129 -10.01 3.81 1.12
C THR A 129 -11.29 2.96 1.15
N HIS A 130 -11.41 2.03 2.10
CA HIS A 130 -12.52 1.07 2.17
C HIS A 130 -13.75 1.67 2.87
N VAL A 131 -14.46 2.57 2.18
CA VAL A 131 -15.72 3.18 2.64
C VAL A 131 -16.82 3.01 1.59
N PRO A 132 -18.10 2.97 1.98
CA PRO A 132 -19.20 3.02 1.01
C PRO A 132 -19.08 4.25 0.11
N LEU A 133 -19.39 4.13 -1.18
CA LEU A 133 -19.26 5.25 -2.14
C LEU A 133 -20.07 6.49 -1.70
N ALA A 134 -21.25 6.29 -1.11
CA ALA A 134 -22.09 7.37 -0.57
C ALA A 134 -21.44 8.16 0.59
N GLU A 135 -20.43 7.59 1.27
CA GLU A 135 -19.69 8.26 2.35
C GLU A 135 -18.50 9.08 1.85
N VAL A 136 -18.08 8.88 0.59
CA VAL A 136 -16.89 9.54 0.03
C VAL A 136 -17.00 11.07 0.08
N PRO A 137 -18.09 11.71 -0.41
CA PRO A 137 -18.17 13.18 -0.41
C PRO A 137 -18.06 13.78 1.00
N ARG A 138 -18.63 13.10 2.01
CA ARG A 138 -18.60 13.53 3.41
C ARG A 138 -17.21 13.40 4.04
N ARG A 139 -16.47 12.36 3.66
CA ARG A 139 -15.14 12.06 4.22
C ARG A 139 -14.01 12.81 3.50
N LEU A 140 -14.28 13.33 2.31
CA LEU A 140 -13.32 14.10 1.52
C LEU A 140 -13.30 15.56 1.98
N THR A 141 -12.65 15.83 3.10
CA THR A 141 -12.46 17.20 3.62
C THR A 141 -11.17 17.83 3.09
N ARG A 142 -11.08 19.15 3.19
CA ARG A 142 -9.86 19.91 2.89
C ARG A 142 -8.65 19.35 3.65
N GLU A 143 -8.80 19.16 4.95
CA GLU A 143 -7.72 18.69 5.85
C GLU A 143 -7.24 17.30 5.44
N ARG A 144 -8.17 16.41 5.06
CA ARG A 144 -7.81 15.07 4.61
C ARG A 144 -7.00 15.11 3.30
N ILE A 145 -7.38 15.97 2.36
CA ILE A 145 -6.62 16.12 1.10
C ILE A 145 -5.24 16.72 1.38
N GLU A 146 -5.15 17.77 2.21
CA GLU A 146 -3.87 18.38 2.58
C GLU A 146 -2.93 17.39 3.29
N GLU A 147 -3.47 16.54 4.17
CA GLU A 147 -2.74 15.46 4.83
C GLU A 147 -2.17 14.47 3.82
N VAL A 148 -3.01 13.99 2.89
CA VAL A 148 -2.61 12.96 1.92
C VAL A 148 -1.63 13.50 0.89
N VAL A 149 -1.82 14.74 0.42
CA VAL A 149 -0.86 15.45 -0.44
C VAL A 149 0.47 15.64 0.29
N GLY A 150 0.43 16.04 1.57
CA GLY A 150 1.62 16.19 2.41
C GLY A 150 2.39 14.88 2.58
N LEU A 151 1.70 13.80 2.95
CA LEU A 151 2.31 12.47 3.06
C LEU A 151 2.93 12.02 1.73
N ALA A 152 2.25 12.23 0.60
CA ALA A 152 2.81 11.90 -0.71
C ALA A 152 4.07 12.73 -1.02
N HIS A 153 4.04 14.03 -0.73
CA HIS A 153 5.18 14.92 -0.92
C HIS A 153 6.40 14.50 -0.08
N ASP A 154 6.18 14.22 1.20
CA ASP A 154 7.24 13.87 2.15
C ASP A 154 7.87 12.50 1.84
N GLU A 155 7.08 11.57 1.31
CA GLU A 155 7.50 10.18 1.11
C GLU A 155 8.07 9.91 -0.28
N LEU A 156 7.58 10.55 -1.35
CA LEU A 156 8.03 10.29 -2.72
C LEU A 156 9.53 10.47 -3.03
N PRO A 157 10.33 11.25 -2.28
CA PRO A 157 11.79 11.23 -2.42
C PRO A 157 12.40 9.83 -2.32
N ARG A 158 11.86 8.93 -1.49
CA ARG A 158 12.36 7.54 -1.38
C ARG A 158 12.05 6.69 -2.62
N PHE A 159 11.17 7.16 -3.49
CA PHE A 159 10.84 6.54 -4.77
C PHE A 159 11.65 7.13 -5.93
N GLY A 160 12.70 7.91 -5.65
CA GLY A 160 13.52 8.58 -6.65
C GLY A 160 12.94 9.90 -7.16
N CYS A 161 11.93 10.45 -6.48
CA CYS A 161 11.29 11.72 -6.84
C CYS A 161 11.62 12.81 -5.80
N PRO A 162 12.82 13.41 -5.78
CA PRO A 162 13.20 14.39 -4.76
C PRO A 162 12.38 15.69 -4.80
N ARG A 163 11.72 15.97 -5.92
CA ARG A 163 10.78 17.09 -6.09
C ARG A 163 9.48 16.57 -6.72
N PRO A 164 8.60 15.91 -5.95
CA PRO A 164 7.45 15.22 -6.51
C PRO A 164 6.45 16.19 -7.15
N ARG A 165 6.03 15.88 -8.38
CA ARG A 165 4.92 16.52 -9.09
C ARG A 165 3.65 15.73 -8.83
N LEU A 166 2.74 16.31 -8.06
CA LEU A 166 1.50 15.67 -7.64
C LEU A 166 0.31 16.23 -8.43
N ALA A 167 -0.73 15.43 -8.60
CA ALA A 167 -2.02 15.89 -9.10
C ALA A 167 -3.16 15.31 -8.27
N VAL A 168 -4.15 16.13 -7.94
CA VAL A 168 -5.36 15.71 -7.22
C VAL A 168 -6.51 15.58 -8.21
N ALA A 169 -7.14 14.40 -8.23
CA ALA A 169 -8.34 14.18 -9.02
C ALA A 169 -9.51 15.02 -8.49
N GLY A 170 -10.40 15.44 -9.38
CA GLY A 170 -11.75 15.85 -9.00
C GLY A 170 -12.53 14.65 -8.43
N LEU A 171 -13.45 14.90 -7.51
CA LEU A 171 -14.39 13.88 -7.04
C LEU A 171 -15.45 13.62 -8.10
N ASN A 172 -15.99 14.70 -8.66
CA ASN A 172 -17.08 14.69 -9.62
C ASN A 172 -16.55 14.56 -11.06
N PRO A 173 -17.39 14.10 -12.00
CA PRO A 173 -17.07 14.18 -13.43
C PRO A 173 -16.63 15.59 -13.80
N HIS A 174 -15.61 15.68 -14.66
CA HIS A 174 -15.07 16.95 -15.14
C HIS A 174 -14.59 17.88 -14.01
N ALA A 175 -14.22 17.32 -12.86
CA ALA A 175 -13.87 18.09 -11.67
C ALA A 175 -14.94 19.14 -11.30
N GLY A 176 -16.22 18.74 -11.35
CA GLY A 176 -17.36 19.54 -10.94
C GLY A 176 -17.85 20.55 -11.98
N GLU A 177 -17.15 20.75 -13.10
CA GLU A 177 -17.53 21.65 -14.20
C GLU A 177 -17.95 23.05 -13.68
N GLY A 178 -17.08 23.68 -12.88
CA GLY A 178 -17.34 25.01 -12.29
C GLY A 178 -18.49 25.04 -11.27
N GLY A 179 -18.85 23.89 -10.69
CA GLY A 179 -19.94 23.76 -9.72
C GLY A 179 -21.23 23.17 -10.29
N LEU A 180 -21.31 22.96 -11.61
CA LEU A 180 -22.49 22.40 -12.26
C LEU A 180 -22.73 20.93 -11.92
N LEU A 181 -21.66 20.16 -11.67
CA LEU A 181 -21.69 18.72 -11.43
C LEU A 181 -21.36 18.35 -9.98
N GLY A 182 -21.54 19.28 -9.04
CA GLY A 182 -21.19 19.11 -7.64
C GLY A 182 -20.30 20.25 -7.15
N GLY A 183 -20.20 20.42 -5.83
CA GLY A 183 -19.49 21.54 -5.21
C GLY A 183 -18.30 21.13 -4.35
N GLU A 184 -17.99 19.84 -4.28
CA GLU A 184 -16.91 19.29 -3.46
C GLU A 184 -15.54 19.81 -3.91
N GLU A 185 -15.35 20.06 -5.21
CA GLU A 185 -14.14 20.66 -5.74
C GLU A 185 -13.89 22.05 -5.15
N GLU A 186 -14.89 22.92 -5.16
CA GLU A 186 -14.76 24.29 -4.63
C GLU A 186 -14.72 24.32 -3.11
N ARG A 187 -15.47 23.43 -2.44
CA ARG A 187 -15.51 23.38 -0.97
C ARG A 187 -14.27 22.75 -0.34
N CYS A 188 -13.69 21.73 -0.99
CA CYS A 188 -12.66 20.89 -0.37
C CYS A 188 -11.38 20.79 -1.21
N VAL A 189 -11.49 20.41 -2.49
CA VAL A 189 -10.32 19.99 -3.29
C VAL A 189 -9.45 21.17 -3.70
N ARG A 190 -10.03 22.19 -4.34
CA ARG A 190 -9.31 23.38 -4.80
C ARG A 190 -8.68 24.14 -3.62
N PRO A 191 -9.38 24.40 -2.50
CA PRO A 191 -8.76 25.01 -1.33
C PRO A 191 -7.57 24.21 -0.77
N ALA A 192 -7.65 22.87 -0.75
CA ALA A 192 -6.56 22.02 -0.28
C ALA A 192 -5.34 22.06 -1.22
N VAL A 193 -5.57 22.04 -2.53
CA VAL A 193 -4.50 22.16 -3.54
C VAL A 193 -3.82 23.52 -3.41
N GLU A 194 -4.57 24.61 -3.32
CA GLU A 194 -4.05 25.97 -3.15
C GLU A 194 -3.23 26.11 -1.86
N ALA A 195 -3.73 25.58 -0.74
CA ALA A 195 -3.02 25.57 0.53
C ALA A 195 -1.71 24.78 0.48
N CYS A 196 -1.68 23.64 -0.23
CA CYS A 196 -0.45 22.86 -0.44
C CYS A 196 0.54 23.60 -1.35
N ARG A 197 0.07 24.24 -2.43
CA ARG A 197 0.92 25.06 -3.31
C ARG A 197 1.52 26.25 -2.58
N ALA A 198 0.76 26.91 -1.71
CA ALA A 198 1.24 28.01 -0.87
C ALA A 198 2.37 27.57 0.08
N ARG A 199 2.41 26.28 0.45
CA ARG A 199 3.52 25.66 1.22
C ARG A 199 4.70 25.19 0.36
N GLY A 200 4.67 25.43 -0.95
CA GLY A 200 5.74 25.05 -1.88
C GLY A 200 5.63 23.63 -2.45
N ILE A 201 4.53 22.91 -2.20
CA ILE A 201 4.32 21.58 -2.78
C ILE A 201 3.94 21.74 -4.26
N ALA A 202 4.66 21.04 -5.15
CA ALA A 202 4.35 21.00 -6.58
C ALA A 202 3.13 20.11 -6.84
N VAL A 203 1.93 20.64 -6.59
CA VAL A 203 0.64 19.95 -6.79
C VAL A 203 -0.29 20.74 -7.70
N THR A 204 -0.99 20.04 -8.61
CA THR A 204 -2.10 20.60 -9.41
C THR A 204 -3.42 19.91 -9.12
N GLY A 205 -4.52 20.56 -9.50
CA GLY A 205 -5.89 20.04 -9.36
C GLY A 205 -6.89 21.06 -8.83
N PRO A 206 -8.17 20.67 -8.70
CA PRO A 206 -8.72 19.38 -9.10
C PRO A 206 -8.65 19.15 -10.63
N GLU A 207 -8.19 17.97 -11.05
CA GLU A 207 -8.12 17.58 -12.46
C GLU A 207 -9.25 16.58 -12.80
N PRO A 208 -9.90 16.65 -13.97
CA PRO A 208 -10.83 15.62 -14.42
C PRO A 208 -10.17 14.23 -14.43
N ALA A 209 -10.72 13.29 -13.68
CA ALA A 209 -10.07 12.01 -13.40
C ALA A 209 -9.80 11.18 -14.67
N ASP A 210 -10.74 11.19 -15.61
CA ASP A 210 -10.69 10.49 -16.90
C ASP A 210 -9.50 10.92 -17.77
N THR A 211 -9.14 12.20 -17.77
CA THR A 211 -7.95 12.71 -18.48
C THR A 211 -6.68 12.65 -17.62
N LEU A 212 -6.82 12.77 -16.31
CA LEU A 212 -5.72 12.77 -15.35
C LEU A 212 -4.88 11.50 -15.41
N PHE A 213 -5.52 10.32 -15.36
CA PHE A 213 -4.77 9.06 -15.35
C PHE A 213 -4.03 8.79 -16.66
N VAL A 214 -4.58 9.24 -17.80
CA VAL A 214 -3.90 9.18 -19.10
C VAL A 214 -2.65 10.04 -19.09
N ARG A 215 -2.72 11.25 -18.52
CA ARG A 215 -1.56 12.16 -18.37
C ARG A 215 -0.52 11.60 -17.39
N ALA A 216 -0.97 11.02 -16.28
CA ALA A 216 -0.10 10.39 -15.29
C ALA A 216 0.71 9.24 -15.90
N LEU A 217 0.07 8.34 -16.68
CA LEU A 217 0.73 7.25 -17.40
C LEU A 217 1.74 7.72 -18.45
N ARG A 218 1.61 8.97 -18.91
CA ARG A 218 2.55 9.64 -19.83
C ARG A 218 3.65 10.44 -19.11
N GLY A 219 3.75 10.32 -17.78
CA GLY A 219 4.83 10.94 -16.99
C GLY A 219 4.61 12.42 -16.64
N ALA A 220 3.38 12.94 -16.79
CA ALA A 220 3.06 14.31 -16.40
C ALA A 220 3.19 14.54 -14.88
N PHE A 221 2.99 13.48 -14.09
CA PHE A 221 2.98 13.51 -12.63
C PHE A 221 3.73 12.30 -12.08
N ASP A 222 4.31 12.46 -10.89
CA ASP A 222 5.04 11.41 -10.19
C ASP A 222 4.11 10.56 -9.30
N ALA A 223 2.99 11.16 -8.84
CA ALA A 223 1.86 10.46 -8.24
C ALA A 223 0.53 11.23 -8.40
N VAL A 224 -0.58 10.48 -8.40
CA VAL A 224 -1.94 11.00 -8.40
C VAL A 224 -2.59 10.77 -7.04
N ILE A 225 -3.30 11.77 -6.51
CA ILE A 225 -4.17 11.64 -5.36
C ILE A 225 -5.59 11.40 -5.86
N ALA A 226 -6.09 10.17 -5.69
CA ALA A 226 -7.46 9.81 -6.03
C ALA A 226 -8.39 10.05 -4.83
N CYS A 227 -9.59 10.57 -5.08
CA CYS A 227 -10.59 10.87 -4.07
C CYS A 227 -11.14 9.61 -3.39
N TYR A 228 -11.24 8.50 -4.14
CA TYR A 228 -11.78 7.23 -3.64
C TYR A 228 -11.10 6.01 -4.27
N HIS A 229 -11.31 4.86 -3.65
CA HIS A 229 -10.69 3.59 -3.97
C HIS A 229 -10.77 3.23 -5.45
N ASP A 230 -11.98 3.10 -6.01
CA ASP A 230 -12.16 2.63 -7.38
C ASP A 230 -11.68 3.64 -8.42
N GLN A 231 -11.72 4.95 -8.11
CA GLN A 231 -11.14 5.99 -8.98
C GLN A 231 -9.65 5.74 -9.23
N GLY A 232 -8.92 5.31 -8.20
CA GLY A 232 -7.50 5.05 -8.28
C GLY A 232 -7.13 3.65 -8.73
N LEU A 233 -7.93 2.64 -8.37
CA LEU A 233 -7.52 1.24 -8.55
C LEU A 233 -7.98 0.63 -9.86
N ILE A 234 -9.05 1.15 -10.47
CA ILE A 234 -9.39 0.80 -11.85
C ILE A 234 -8.19 1.09 -12.78
N PRO A 235 -7.62 2.31 -12.84
CA PRO A 235 -6.49 2.57 -13.74
C PRO A 235 -5.23 1.78 -13.36
N VAL A 236 -4.93 1.60 -12.07
CA VAL A 236 -3.78 0.79 -11.62
C VAL A 236 -3.91 -0.66 -12.10
N LYS A 237 -5.08 -1.29 -11.88
CA LYS A 237 -5.30 -2.68 -12.26
C LYS A 237 -5.37 -2.88 -13.77
N LEU A 238 -5.77 -1.88 -14.54
CA LEU A 238 -5.74 -1.96 -16.01
C LEU A 238 -4.32 -1.99 -16.58
N VAL A 239 -3.35 -1.37 -15.89
CA VAL A 239 -1.97 -1.26 -16.42
C VAL A 239 -0.96 -2.20 -15.78
N ALA A 240 -1.25 -2.72 -14.58
CA ALA A 240 -0.29 -3.50 -13.79
C ALA A 240 -1.01 -4.55 -12.92
N PHE A 241 -1.92 -5.31 -13.52
CA PHE A 241 -2.62 -6.38 -12.81
C PHE A 241 -1.64 -7.44 -12.29
N GLY A 242 -1.65 -7.71 -10.99
CA GLY A 242 -0.76 -8.71 -10.36
C GLY A 242 0.64 -8.19 -10.00
N GLU A 243 1.01 -7.00 -10.44
CA GLU A 243 2.31 -6.36 -10.16
C GLU A 243 2.19 -5.09 -9.31
N ALA A 244 0.97 -4.57 -9.16
CA ALA A 244 0.72 -3.41 -8.31
C ALA A 244 0.98 -3.73 -6.83
N VAL A 245 1.79 -2.91 -6.18
CA VAL A 245 2.15 -3.07 -4.77
C VAL A 245 1.45 -2.03 -3.92
N ASN A 246 0.81 -2.47 -2.84
CA ASN A 246 0.27 -1.57 -1.83
C ASN A 246 1.40 -1.10 -0.90
N VAL A 247 1.52 0.21 -0.70
CA VAL A 247 2.48 0.85 0.20
C VAL A 247 1.73 1.68 1.23
N THR A 248 2.16 1.62 2.48
CA THR A 248 1.62 2.45 3.56
C THR A 248 2.56 3.62 3.83
N LEU A 249 2.17 4.81 3.38
CA LEU A 249 2.91 6.05 3.57
C LEU A 249 2.72 6.56 5.01
N GLY A 250 3.74 7.23 5.54
CA GLY A 250 3.71 7.91 6.85
C GLY A 250 4.11 7.04 8.05
N LEU A 251 4.39 5.75 7.82
CA LEU A 251 5.03 4.90 8.82
C LEU A 251 6.52 5.25 8.94
N PRO A 252 7.12 5.15 10.14
CA PRO A 252 8.58 5.32 10.32
C PRO A 252 9.39 4.13 9.76
N ILE A 253 8.72 3.10 9.25
CA ILE A 253 9.31 1.94 8.58
C ILE A 253 8.74 1.82 7.17
N VAL A 254 9.51 1.24 6.24
CA VAL A 254 8.98 0.87 4.92
C VAL A 254 8.06 -0.33 5.07
N ARG A 255 6.82 -0.21 4.59
CA ARG A 255 5.88 -1.34 4.51
C ARG A 255 5.23 -1.45 3.13
N THR A 256 5.38 -2.62 2.52
CA THR A 256 4.72 -3.02 1.28
C THR A 256 3.79 -4.21 1.49
N SER A 257 2.91 -4.48 0.53
CA SER A 257 1.92 -5.55 0.60
C SER A 257 1.41 -5.94 -0.77
N VAL A 258 1.01 -7.20 -0.88
CA VAL A 258 0.23 -7.69 -2.02
C VAL A 258 -1.09 -6.93 -2.18
N ASP A 259 -1.65 -6.99 -3.38
CA ASP A 259 -2.92 -6.36 -3.78
C ASP A 259 -4.12 -7.33 -3.80
N HIS A 260 -3.91 -8.59 -3.41
CA HIS A 260 -4.93 -9.64 -3.36
C HIS A 260 -5.25 -10.09 -1.92
N GLY A 261 -6.32 -10.89 -1.77
CA GLY A 261 -6.76 -11.46 -0.49
C GLY A 261 -6.14 -12.83 -0.18
N THR A 262 -6.71 -13.53 0.81
CA THR A 262 -6.20 -14.82 1.31
C THR A 262 -6.50 -16.03 0.42
N ALA A 263 -7.39 -15.88 -0.57
CA ALA A 263 -7.74 -16.90 -1.57
C ALA A 263 -7.91 -18.32 -1.00
N TYR A 264 -8.83 -18.46 -0.03
CA TYR A 264 -9.10 -19.72 0.68
C TYR A 264 -9.49 -20.88 -0.22
N ASP A 265 -10.13 -20.59 -1.35
CA ASP A 265 -10.55 -21.56 -2.36
C ASP A 265 -9.37 -22.33 -2.98
N ILE A 266 -8.19 -21.70 -3.08
CA ILE A 266 -6.97 -22.32 -3.65
C ILE A 266 -5.86 -22.57 -2.63
N ALA A 267 -6.07 -22.20 -1.36
CA ALA A 267 -5.08 -22.33 -0.30
C ALA A 267 -4.59 -23.78 -0.14
N GLY A 268 -3.26 -23.96 -0.12
CA GLY A 268 -2.64 -25.28 0.08
C GLY A 268 -2.67 -26.19 -1.14
N ARG A 269 -3.20 -25.73 -2.28
CA ARG A 269 -3.16 -26.47 -3.54
C ARG A 269 -1.85 -26.27 -4.32
N GLY A 270 -1.02 -25.32 -3.91
CA GLY A 270 0.25 -25.01 -4.56
C GLY A 270 0.11 -24.26 -5.89
N VAL A 271 -1.08 -23.74 -6.20
CA VAL A 271 -1.38 -23.05 -7.47
C VAL A 271 -1.40 -21.52 -7.34
N ALA A 272 -1.17 -20.99 -6.13
CA ALA A 272 -1.14 -19.53 -5.94
C ALA A 272 0.08 -18.91 -6.64
N ASP A 273 -0.17 -17.84 -7.39
CA ASP A 273 0.86 -17.05 -8.06
C ASP A 273 1.60 -16.16 -7.05
N PRO A 274 2.93 -16.31 -6.88
CA PRO A 274 3.70 -15.48 -5.95
C PRO A 274 4.10 -14.10 -6.50
N SER A 275 3.77 -13.76 -7.76
CA SER A 275 4.28 -12.57 -8.45
C SER A 275 4.03 -11.26 -7.69
N SER A 276 2.82 -11.05 -7.15
CA SER A 276 2.49 -9.87 -6.33
C SER A 276 3.33 -9.80 -5.05
N MET A 277 3.62 -10.96 -4.43
CA MET A 277 4.46 -11.02 -3.23
C MET A 277 5.93 -10.73 -3.56
N ILE A 278 6.43 -11.28 -4.68
CA ILE A 278 7.78 -10.99 -5.19
C ILE A 278 7.92 -9.49 -5.48
N ALA A 279 6.95 -8.89 -6.18
CA ALA A 279 6.93 -7.45 -6.47
C ALA A 279 6.94 -6.61 -5.18
N ALA A 280 6.15 -7.00 -4.17
CA ALA A 280 6.10 -6.32 -2.88
C ALA A 280 7.44 -6.37 -2.14
N VAL A 281 8.13 -7.53 -2.13
CA VAL A 281 9.44 -7.70 -1.49
C VAL A 281 10.53 -6.93 -2.23
N ARG A 282 10.54 -6.97 -3.57
CA ARG A 282 11.49 -6.21 -4.39
C ARG A 282 11.32 -4.71 -4.19
N LEU A 283 10.07 -4.22 -4.18
CA LEU A 283 9.83 -2.81 -3.88
C LEU A 283 10.31 -2.45 -2.47
N ALA A 284 10.03 -3.26 -1.46
CA ALA A 284 10.52 -3.03 -0.11
C ALA A 284 12.05 -2.93 -0.06
N ALA A 285 12.76 -3.80 -0.78
CA ALA A 285 14.22 -3.75 -0.90
C ALA A 285 14.71 -2.45 -1.55
N THR A 286 14.06 -2.00 -2.63
CA THR A 286 14.38 -0.73 -3.30
C THR A 286 14.17 0.47 -2.38
N LEU A 287 13.05 0.52 -1.65
CA LEU A 287 12.74 1.64 -0.76
C LEU A 287 13.57 1.64 0.54
N ALA A 288 14.06 0.47 0.95
CA ALA A 288 14.96 0.31 2.09
C ALA A 288 16.42 0.67 1.77
N ALA A 289 16.80 0.67 0.49
CA ALA A 289 18.17 0.96 0.09
C ALA A 289 18.53 2.43 0.41
N PRO A 290 19.74 2.71 0.92
CA PRO A 290 20.18 4.08 1.12
C PRO A 290 20.17 4.84 -0.22
N ALA A 291 19.72 6.10 -0.18
CA ALA A 291 19.61 6.96 -1.35
C ALA A 291 20.96 7.00 -2.11
N GLY A 292 21.01 6.36 -3.28
CA GLY A 292 22.23 6.25 -4.08
C GLY A 292 22.43 4.91 -4.81
N ARG A 293 21.64 3.87 -4.51
CA ARG A 293 21.62 2.64 -5.34
C ARG A 293 20.54 2.82 -6.42
N PRO A 294 20.88 2.99 -7.71
CA PRO A 294 19.87 2.89 -8.76
C PRO A 294 19.21 1.52 -8.66
N ALA A 295 17.91 1.45 -8.89
CA ALA A 295 17.24 0.18 -9.13
C ALA A 295 18.03 -0.54 -10.22
N SER A 296 18.50 -1.75 -9.95
CA SER A 296 19.05 -2.59 -11.00
C SER A 296 17.91 -2.87 -11.97
N ASP A 297 17.96 -2.30 -13.16
CA ASP A 297 17.11 -2.71 -14.27
C ASP A 297 17.28 -4.22 -14.49
N PRO A 298 16.19 -4.95 -14.82
CA PRO A 298 16.25 -6.36 -15.15
C PRO A 298 17.09 -6.65 -16.41
#